data_AF-A0A8B8DL12-F1
#
_entry.id   AF-A0A8B8DL12-F1
#
_cell.length_a   1.000
_cell.length_b   1.000
_cell.length_c   1.000
_cell.angle_alpha   90.00
_cell.angle_beta   90.00
_cell.angle_gamma   90.00
#
_symmetry.space_group_name_H-M   'P 1'
#
loop_
_entity.id
_entity.type
_entity.pdbx_description
1 polymer ?
#
loop_
_entity_poly.entity_id
_entity_poly.type
_entity_poly.pdbx_seq_one_letter_code
_entity_poly.pdbx_strand_id
1 'polypeptide(L)'
;MSSAGISLSILIVLYLSWYVDAACMTQLGKLQVNKERREITFFCSYRGQQWSSGVMVFDDVCEKCHCKDFFQTCCAYGSGLISKEYEGCSRVTRGCEVRFYRLVNGRKLDCFSDLPFDENFWLK
;
A
#
# COMPACT_ATOMS: atom_id res chain seq x y z
N MET A 1 -38.12 5.33 -20.89
CA MET A 1 -36.66 5.45 -20.64
C MET A 1 -36.35 4.61 -19.42
N SER A 2 -35.53 3.57 -19.58
CA SER A 2 -35.43 2.43 -18.67
C SER A 2 -34.66 2.78 -17.39
N SER A 3 -35.33 2.69 -16.23
CA SER A 3 -34.74 2.90 -14.89
C SER A 3 -33.67 1.87 -14.53
N ALA A 4 -33.57 0.77 -15.28
CA ALA A 4 -32.60 -0.30 -15.03
C ALA A 4 -31.14 0.09 -15.36
N GLY A 5 -30.91 1.02 -16.29
CA GLY A 5 -29.56 1.44 -16.69
C GLY A 5 -28.82 2.28 -15.64
N ILE A 6 -29.57 3.01 -14.80
CA ILE A 6 -29.00 3.90 -13.79
C ILE A 6 -28.51 3.07 -12.58
N SER A 7 -29.28 2.06 -12.15
CA SER A 7 -28.87 1.17 -11.05
C SER A 7 -27.62 0.36 -11.38
N LEU A 8 -27.48 -0.12 -12.62
CA LEU A 8 -26.31 -0.90 -13.03
C LEU A 8 -25.04 -0.03 -13.05
N SER A 9 -25.17 1.22 -13.50
CA SER A 9 -24.06 2.18 -13.54
C SER A 9 -23.57 2.55 -12.14
N ILE A 10 -24.48 2.73 -11.18
CA ILE A 10 -24.13 3.00 -9.77
C ILE A 10 -23.43 1.81 -9.12
N LEU A 11 -23.92 0.58 -9.37
CA LEU A 11 -23.28 -0.64 -8.88
C LEU A 11 -21.87 -0.84 -9.44
N ILE A 12 -21.65 -0.53 -10.74
CA ILE A 12 -20.33 -0.60 -11.36
C ILE A 12 -19.39 0.45 -10.77
N VAL A 13 -19.85 1.68 -10.54
CA VAL A 13 -19.02 2.72 -9.92
C VAL A 13 -18.64 2.32 -8.49
N LEU A 14 -19.58 1.84 -7.67
CA LEU A 14 -19.29 1.36 -6.31
C LEU A 14 -18.34 0.14 -6.30
N TYR A 15 -18.48 -0.77 -7.26
CA TYR A 15 -17.59 -1.93 -7.46
C TYR A 15 -16.27 -1.58 -8.15
N LEU A 16 -16.10 -0.37 -8.69
CA LEU A 16 -14.79 0.13 -9.12
C LEU A 16 -14.14 0.90 -7.98
N SER A 17 -14.91 1.64 -7.18
CA SER A 17 -14.43 2.31 -5.97
C SER A 17 -13.86 1.33 -4.94
N TRP A 18 -14.49 0.17 -4.69
CA TRP A 18 -13.91 -0.82 -3.76
C TRP A 18 -12.60 -1.43 -4.28
N TYR A 19 -12.38 -1.47 -5.61
CA TYR A 19 -11.22 -2.09 -6.24
C TYR A 19 -10.04 -1.10 -6.27
N VAL A 20 -10.34 0.20 -6.33
CA VAL A 20 -9.35 1.27 -6.25
C VAL A 20 -8.99 1.58 -4.78
N ASP A 21 -9.91 1.38 -3.84
CA ASP A 21 -9.70 1.62 -2.39
C ASP A 21 -9.24 0.39 -1.59
N ALA A 22 -9.14 -0.81 -2.19
CA ALA A 22 -8.63 -1.99 -1.48
C ALA A 22 -7.17 -1.83 -0.98
N ALA A 23 -6.43 -0.83 -1.49
CA ALA A 23 -5.06 -0.58 -1.10
C ALA A 23 -4.91 0.50 -0.01
N CYS A 24 -5.93 1.33 0.27
CA CYS A 24 -5.78 2.45 1.19
C CYS A 24 -6.97 2.58 2.16
N MET A 25 -6.69 2.61 3.45
CA MET A 25 -7.66 2.87 4.51
C MET A 25 -7.47 4.29 5.05
N THR A 26 -8.56 5.05 5.17
CA THR A 26 -8.55 6.37 5.84
C THR A 26 -9.38 6.33 7.11
N GLN A 27 -8.84 6.87 8.20
CA GLN A 27 -9.49 6.95 9.52
C GLN A 27 -9.19 8.29 10.20
N LEU A 28 -10.03 8.65 11.17
CA LEU A 28 -9.79 9.84 12.01
C LEU A 28 -8.70 9.55 13.04
N GLY A 29 -7.84 10.55 13.26
CA GLY A 29 -6.87 10.59 14.34
C GLY A 29 -7.53 10.65 15.71
N LYS A 30 -6.74 10.40 16.74
CA LYS A 30 -7.17 10.44 18.14
C LYS A 30 -6.88 11.80 18.75
N LEU A 31 -7.71 12.15 19.73
CA LEU A 31 -7.62 13.37 20.52
C LEU A 31 -7.14 13.01 21.93
N GLN A 32 -6.16 13.75 22.44
CA GLN A 32 -5.77 13.70 23.85
C GLN A 32 -5.85 15.10 24.45
N VAL A 33 -6.65 15.21 25.51
CA VAL A 33 -6.83 16.44 26.27
C VAL A 33 -5.99 16.37 27.55
N ASN A 34 -4.93 17.17 27.61
CA ASN A 34 -4.13 17.33 28.82
C ASN A 34 -4.73 18.46 29.67
N LYS A 35 -5.45 18.09 30.73
CA LYS A 35 -6.12 19.05 31.62
C LYS A 35 -5.16 19.93 32.42
N GLU A 36 -3.99 19.39 32.77
CA GLU A 36 -2.97 20.12 33.56
C GLU A 36 -2.30 21.20 32.71
N ARG A 37 -2.03 20.89 31.43
CA ARG A 37 -1.41 21.83 30.47
C ARG A 37 -2.42 22.65 29.66
N ARG A 38 -3.73 22.42 29.84
CA ARG A 38 -4.82 22.98 29.03
C ARG A 38 -4.55 22.85 27.52
N GLU A 39 -4.01 21.70 27.13
CA GLU A 39 -3.53 21.45 25.78
C GLU A 39 -4.35 20.34 25.14
N ILE A 40 -4.73 20.54 23.89
CA ILE A 40 -5.38 19.53 23.05
C ILE A 40 -4.36 19.07 22.02
N THR A 41 -4.04 17.78 22.05
CA THR A 41 -3.08 17.17 21.12
C THR A 41 -3.81 16.18 20.23
N PHE A 42 -3.45 16.19 18.95
CA PHE A 42 -3.95 15.26 17.94
C PHE A 42 -2.82 14.34 17.52
N PHE A 43 -3.14 13.06 17.38
CA PHE A 43 -2.18 12.06 16.95
C PHE A 43 -2.87 10.94 16.18
N CYS A 44 -2.15 10.38 15.22
CA CYS A 44 -2.55 9.15 14.56
C CYS A 44 -2.05 7.95 15.36
N SER A 45 -2.79 6.84 15.28
CA SER A 45 -2.48 5.63 16.03
C SER A 45 -2.77 4.41 15.18
N TYR A 46 -1.72 3.65 14.90
CA TYR A 46 -1.80 2.46 14.07
C TYR A 46 -0.86 1.39 14.60
N ARG A 47 -1.38 0.16 14.79
CA ARG A 47 -0.61 -1.01 15.25
C ARG A 47 0.26 -0.76 16.49
N GLY A 48 -0.28 -0.01 17.45
CA GLY A 48 0.42 0.33 18.70
C GLY A 48 1.42 1.50 18.59
N GLN A 49 1.72 1.98 17.39
CA GLN A 49 2.53 3.19 17.19
C GLN A 49 1.65 4.44 17.21
N GLN A 50 2.21 5.55 17.69
CA GLN A 50 1.54 6.85 17.78
C GLN A 50 2.46 7.95 17.24
N TRP A 51 1.91 8.87 16.44
CA TRP A 51 2.65 10.01 15.92
C TRP A 51 1.74 11.19 15.62
N SER A 52 2.27 12.41 15.76
CA SER A 52 1.49 13.64 15.65
C SER A 52 1.33 14.14 14.20
N SER A 53 2.34 13.95 13.36
CA SER A 53 2.29 14.36 11.95
C SER A 53 3.35 13.63 11.12
N GLY A 54 3.13 13.60 9.81
CA GLY A 54 4.08 13.03 8.86
C GLY A 54 3.77 11.57 8.52
N VAL A 55 4.81 10.81 8.20
CA VAL A 55 4.68 9.49 7.61
C VAL A 55 5.32 8.45 8.51
N MET A 56 4.60 7.36 8.76
CA MET A 56 5.15 6.14 9.33
C MET A 56 5.08 5.00 8.31
N VAL A 57 6.12 4.18 8.30
CA VAL A 57 6.21 3.00 7.41
C VAL A 57 6.21 1.75 8.28
N PHE A 58 5.40 0.78 7.89
CA PHE A 58 5.20 -0.50 8.55
C PHE A 58 5.61 -1.62 7.57
N ASP A 59 6.91 -1.94 7.57
CA ASP A 59 7.51 -2.91 6.65
C ASP A 59 7.08 -4.35 6.92
N ASP A 60 6.58 -4.64 8.12
CA ASP A 60 6.04 -5.94 8.50
C ASP A 60 4.77 -6.30 7.73
N VAL A 61 4.03 -5.29 7.26
CA VAL A 61 2.78 -5.45 6.52
C VAL A 61 2.68 -4.62 5.26
N CYS A 62 3.78 -4.00 4.86
CA CYS A 62 3.85 -3.25 3.62
C CYS A 62 2.84 -2.12 3.56
N GLU A 63 2.71 -1.39 4.67
CA GLU A 63 1.81 -0.25 4.77
C GLU A 63 2.57 1.04 5.09
N LYS A 64 2.15 2.12 4.45
CA LYS A 64 2.66 3.46 4.64
C LYS A 64 1.52 4.34 5.09
N CYS A 65 1.62 4.84 6.31
CA CYS A 65 0.58 5.64 6.95
C CYS A 65 0.98 7.11 7.00
N HIS A 66 0.14 7.95 6.41
CA HIS A 66 0.23 9.40 6.49
C HIS A 66 -0.68 9.90 7.59
N CYS A 67 -0.14 10.72 8.49
CA CYS A 67 -0.90 11.48 9.47
C CYS A 67 -0.80 12.95 9.11
N LYS A 68 -1.93 13.55 8.75
CA LYS A 68 -2.01 14.96 8.43
C LYS A 68 -3.27 15.54 9.02
N ASP A 69 -3.11 16.63 9.76
CA ASP A 69 -4.18 17.31 10.47
C ASP A 69 -4.92 16.35 11.42
N PHE A 70 -6.12 15.91 11.05
CA PHE A 70 -6.97 14.97 11.81
C PHE A 70 -7.15 13.63 11.12
N PHE A 71 -6.51 13.42 9.98
CA PHE A 71 -6.72 12.24 9.16
C PHE A 71 -5.47 11.37 9.13
N GLN A 72 -5.72 10.09 9.26
CA GLN A 72 -4.75 9.04 9.03
C GLN A 72 -5.13 8.28 7.77
N THR A 73 -4.23 8.18 6.81
CA THR A 73 -4.41 7.34 5.62
C THR A 73 -3.28 6.33 5.56
N CYS A 74 -3.60 5.04 5.68
CA CYS A 74 -2.65 3.94 5.53
C CYS A 74 -2.85 3.26 4.19
N CYS A 75 -1.81 3.20 3.39
CA CYS A 75 -1.83 2.53 2.10
C CYS A 75 -0.84 1.39 2.08
N ALA A 76 -1.27 0.26 1.54
CA ALA A 76 -0.40 -0.74 0.95
C ALA A 76 0.67 -0.05 0.06
N TYR A 77 1.93 -0.38 0.28
CA TYR A 77 3.05 0.08 -0.52
C TYR A 77 3.92 -1.09 -0.97
N GLY A 78 4.69 -0.85 -2.04
CA GLY A 78 5.55 -1.86 -2.63
C GLY A 78 4.80 -2.86 -3.52
N SER A 79 5.54 -3.55 -4.39
CA SER A 79 5.00 -4.54 -5.31
C SER A 79 4.75 -5.91 -4.67
N GLY A 80 5.08 -6.06 -3.38
CA GLY A 80 4.83 -7.21 -2.49
C GLY A 80 3.43 -7.80 -2.60
N LEU A 81 2.44 -6.92 -2.73
CA LEU A 81 1.03 -7.26 -2.69
C LEU A 81 0.49 -7.69 -4.06
N ILE A 82 1.31 -7.63 -5.11
CA ILE A 82 0.97 -8.12 -6.44
C ILE A 82 1.03 -9.65 -6.40
N SER A 83 -0.13 -10.31 -6.33
CA SER A 83 -0.28 -11.76 -6.50
C SER A 83 -0.21 -12.21 -7.95
N LYS A 84 0.00 -11.28 -8.89
CA LYS A 84 0.05 -11.56 -10.31
C LYS A 84 1.28 -12.39 -10.65
N GLU A 85 1.03 -13.58 -11.19
CA GLU A 85 2.05 -14.40 -11.84
C GLU A 85 2.19 -13.97 -13.30
N TYR A 86 3.43 -13.99 -13.79
CA TYR A 86 3.75 -13.71 -15.19
C TYR A 86 4.27 -14.99 -15.81
N GLU A 87 3.67 -15.43 -16.92
CA GLU A 87 4.07 -16.65 -17.61
C GLU A 87 5.56 -16.57 -18.02
N GLY A 88 6.31 -17.64 -17.73
CA GLY A 88 7.75 -17.70 -18.00
C GLY A 88 8.64 -16.90 -17.03
N CYS A 89 8.05 -16.29 -15.99
CA CYS A 89 8.77 -15.52 -14.99
C CYS A 89 8.60 -16.10 -13.59
N SER A 90 9.72 -16.28 -12.90
CA SER A 90 9.78 -16.61 -11.48
C SER A 90 9.69 -15.34 -10.64
N ARG A 91 8.87 -15.39 -9.60
CA ARG A 91 8.71 -14.32 -8.62
C ARG A 91 9.75 -14.43 -7.51
N VAL A 92 10.35 -13.31 -7.13
CA VAL A 92 11.15 -13.19 -5.91
C VAL A 92 10.63 -12.02 -5.08
N THR A 93 10.37 -12.27 -3.81
CA THR A 93 9.86 -11.28 -2.87
C THR A 93 10.90 -11.06 -1.77
N ARG A 94 11.22 -9.80 -1.47
CA ARG A 94 12.04 -9.45 -0.32
C ARG A 94 11.42 -8.24 0.38
N GLY A 95 10.96 -8.46 1.62
CA GLY A 95 10.14 -7.47 2.32
C GLY A 95 8.88 -7.15 1.51
N CYS A 96 8.64 -5.86 1.31
CA CYS A 96 7.45 -5.33 0.63
C CYS A 96 7.59 -5.17 -0.87
N GLU A 97 8.69 -5.64 -1.44
CA GLU A 97 8.99 -5.50 -2.84
C GLU A 97 9.10 -6.86 -3.52
N VAL A 98 8.62 -6.89 -4.76
CA VAL A 98 8.60 -8.05 -5.64
C VAL A 98 9.29 -7.69 -6.93
N ARG A 99 10.13 -8.62 -7.39
CA ARG A 99 10.69 -8.60 -8.73
C ARG A 99 10.46 -9.94 -9.41
N PHE A 100 10.55 -9.91 -10.73
CA PHE A 100 10.30 -11.05 -11.59
C PHE A 100 11.54 -11.29 -12.44
N TYR A 101 11.99 -12.54 -12.49
CA TYR A 101 13.13 -12.94 -13.30
C TYR A 101 12.80 -14.18 -14.11
N ARG A 102 13.49 -14.35 -15.23
CA ARG A 102 13.45 -15.57 -16.04
C ARG A 102 14.84 -16.15 -16.18
N LEU A 103 14.92 -17.47 -16.32
CA LEU A 103 16.18 -18.17 -16.56
C LEU A 103 16.38 -18.34 -18.06
N VAL A 104 17.42 -17.71 -18.60
CA VAL A 104 17.83 -17.85 -20.00
C VAL A 104 19.26 -18.36 -20.02
N ASN A 105 19.48 -19.56 -20.55
CA ASN A 105 20.80 -20.21 -20.59
C ASN A 105 21.52 -20.23 -19.22
N GLY A 106 20.78 -20.49 -18.14
CA GLY A 106 21.30 -20.54 -16.77
C GLY A 106 21.55 -19.18 -16.12
N ARG A 107 21.24 -18.06 -16.78
CA ARG A 107 21.37 -16.71 -16.23
C ARG A 107 20.00 -16.13 -15.85
N LYS A 108 19.92 -15.45 -14.71
CA LYS A 108 18.73 -14.69 -14.31
C LYS A 108 18.68 -13.35 -15.06
N LEU A 109 17.61 -13.13 -15.80
CA LEU A 109 17.30 -11.85 -16.45
C LEU A 109 16.03 -11.27 -15.85
N ASP A 110 15.99 -9.96 -15.65
CA ASP A 110 14.79 -9.24 -15.24
C ASP A 110 13.72 -9.33 -16.35
N CYS A 111 12.51 -9.73 -15.97
CA CYS A 111 11.45 -10.04 -16.92
C CYS A 111 10.91 -8.85 -17.73
N PHE A 112 11.11 -7.62 -17.27
CA PHE A 112 10.54 -6.43 -17.92
C PHE A 112 11.58 -5.57 -18.62
N SER A 113 12.86 -5.81 -18.36
CA SER A 113 13.96 -5.04 -18.94
C SER A 113 14.94 -5.86 -19.76
N ASP A 114 14.89 -7.20 -19.67
CA ASP A 114 15.85 -8.12 -20.29
C ASP A 114 17.32 -7.89 -19.89
N LEU A 115 17.53 -7.11 -18.83
CA LEU A 115 18.84 -6.87 -18.23
C LEU A 115 19.18 -7.98 -17.23
N PRO A 116 20.47 -8.18 -16.91
CA PRO A 116 20.87 -9.08 -15.82
C PRO A 116 20.11 -8.76 -14.53
N PHE A 117 19.59 -9.80 -13.88
CA PHE A 117 18.87 -9.65 -12.62
C PHE A 117 19.84 -9.23 -11.51
N ASP A 118 19.70 -8.00 -11.00
CA ASP A 118 20.52 -7.49 -9.90
C ASP A 118 20.04 -8.04 -8.55
N GLU A 119 20.73 -9.07 -8.05
CA GLU A 119 20.44 -9.66 -6.74
C GLU A 119 20.78 -8.71 -5.56
N ASN A 120 21.64 -7.71 -5.79
CA ASN A 120 22.04 -6.72 -4.79
C ASN A 120 21.14 -5.50 -4.75
N PHE A 121 20.12 -5.44 -5.61
CA PHE A 121 19.14 -4.35 -5.65
C PHE A 121 18.59 -4.01 -4.25
N TRP A 122 18.39 -5.03 -3.43
CA TRP A 122 17.83 -4.97 -2.08
C TRP A 122 18.79 -4.50 -0.98
N LEU A 123 20.07 -4.31 -1.29
CA LEU A 123 21.12 -3.94 -0.34
C LEU A 123 21.48 -2.44 -0.41
N LYS A 124 20.82 -1.69 -1.29
CA LYS A 124 20.96 -0.25 -1.46
C LYS A 124 19.86 0.48 -0.70
#